data_AF-A0AB38X8Y1-F1
#
_entry.id   AF-A0AB38X8Y1-F1
#
_cell.length_a   1.000
_cell.length_b   1.000
_cell.length_c   1.000
_cell.angle_alpha   90.00
_cell.angle_beta   90.00
_cell.angle_gamma   90.00
#
_symmetry.space_group_name_H-M   'P 1'
#
loop_
_entity.id
_entity.type
_entity.pdbx_description
1 polymer ?
#
loop_
_entity_poly.entity_id
_entity_poly.type
_entity_poly.pdbx_seq_one_letter_code
_entity_poly.pdbx_strand_id
1 'polypeptide(L)'
;MYFQTLKDLQKHYEEDGDLNSSKKVELTTSVMKLDTWLSSIGRRQAMQINPLQFAEDEHVNWGVATRLFKRLTQKQFFDVYYRYWNEDTGDLLITETDRDKLIKMDRVFDKYTEEYLPVDPDLIETVFQLLERIDPSESVKVSRHIDAPRYSNETIESNEDKADGVVG
;
A
#
# COMPACT_ATOMS: atom_id res chain seq x y z
N MET A 1 -8.16 9.27 -2.49
CA MET A 1 -8.46 8.38 -3.61
C MET A 1 -7.72 8.81 -4.85
N TYR A 2 -6.55 8.18 -5.00
CA TYR A 2 -5.58 8.45 -6.04
C TYR A 2 -5.79 7.58 -7.27
N PHE A 3 -6.37 6.39 -7.09
CA PHE A 3 -6.52 5.40 -8.16
C PHE A 3 -7.96 5.35 -8.66
N GLN A 4 -8.17 5.54 -9.96
CA GLN A 4 -9.52 5.54 -10.54
C GLN A 4 -10.13 4.13 -10.47
N THR A 5 -9.32 3.11 -10.70
CA THR A 5 -9.76 1.71 -10.59
C THR A 5 -10.29 1.37 -9.19
N LEU A 6 -9.70 1.93 -8.14
CA LEU A 6 -10.18 1.75 -6.76
C LEU A 6 -11.47 2.52 -6.49
N LYS A 7 -11.63 3.74 -7.03
CA LYS A 7 -12.89 4.50 -6.96
C LYS A 7 -14.04 3.73 -7.60
N ASP A 8 -13.80 3.20 -8.79
CA ASP A 8 -14.81 2.42 -9.53
C ASP A 8 -15.18 1.14 -8.77
N LEU A 9 -14.19 0.48 -8.15
CA LEU A 9 -14.42 -0.70 -7.33
C LEU A 9 -15.19 -0.39 -6.05
N GLN A 10 -14.88 0.73 -5.39
CA GLN A 10 -15.61 1.18 -4.21
C GLN A 10 -17.08 1.43 -4.53
N LYS A 11 -17.34 2.22 -5.58
CA LYS A 11 -18.70 2.53 -6.04
C LYS A 11 -19.48 1.25 -6.37
N HIS A 12 -18.83 0.29 -7.04
CA HIS A 12 -19.45 -1.00 -7.33
C HIS A 12 -19.94 -1.72 -6.07
N TYR A 13 -19.16 -1.75 -4.99
CA TYR A 13 -19.59 -2.40 -3.73
C TYR A 13 -20.69 -1.64 -2.99
N GLU A 14 -20.71 -0.31 -3.07
CA GLU A 14 -21.79 0.50 -2.50
C GLU A 14 -23.13 0.22 -3.20
N GLU A 15 -23.09 0.13 -4.53
CA GLU A 15 -24.28 -0.03 -5.39
C GLU A 15 -24.77 -1.49 -5.52
N ASP A 16 -23.96 -2.49 -5.16
CA ASP A 16 -24.29 -3.92 -5.33
C ASP A 16 -25.50 -4.35 -4.49
N GLY A 17 -26.68 -4.53 -5.09
CA GLY A 17 -27.92 -4.86 -4.39
C GLY A 17 -27.92 -6.21 -3.64
N ASP A 18 -27.00 -7.13 -3.98
CA ASP A 18 -26.98 -8.50 -3.46
C ASP A 18 -26.13 -8.63 -2.19
N LEU A 19 -25.30 -7.64 -1.87
CA LEU A 19 -24.50 -7.61 -0.65
C LEU A 19 -25.32 -7.08 0.53
N ASN A 20 -25.24 -7.78 1.67
CA ASN A 20 -25.80 -7.25 2.91
C ASN A 20 -25.01 -6.00 3.39
N SER A 21 -25.67 -5.13 4.16
CA SER A 21 -25.10 -3.84 4.55
C SER A 21 -23.75 -3.95 5.27
N SER A 22 -23.55 -4.98 6.09
CA SER A 22 -22.29 -5.19 6.81
C SER A 22 -21.13 -5.55 5.87
N LYS A 23 -21.33 -6.46 4.91
CA LYS A 23 -20.31 -6.83 3.93
C LYS A 23 -19.98 -5.67 2.99
N LYS A 24 -20.98 -4.87 2.61
CA LYS A 24 -20.76 -3.64 1.85
C LYS A 24 -19.79 -2.73 2.57
N VAL A 25 -20.10 -2.39 3.83
CA VAL A 25 -19.26 -1.51 4.64
C VAL A 25 -17.84 -2.07 4.77
N GLU A 26 -17.69 -3.37 5.02
CA GLU A 26 -16.38 -4.02 5.14
C GLU A 26 -15.55 -3.91 3.85
N LEU A 27 -16.14 -4.21 2.69
CA LEU A 27 -15.47 -4.15 1.40
C LEU A 27 -15.12 -2.71 0.99
N THR A 28 -16.09 -1.80 1.09
CA THR A 28 -15.90 -0.37 0.80
C THR A 28 -14.79 0.22 1.67
N THR A 29 -14.82 -0.04 2.99
CA THR A 29 -13.78 0.43 3.92
C THR A 29 -12.41 -0.16 3.58
N SER A 30 -12.36 -1.45 3.22
CA SER A 30 -11.12 -2.12 2.84
C SER A 30 -10.51 -1.56 1.55
N VAL A 31 -11.34 -1.15 0.58
CA VAL A 31 -10.87 -0.46 -0.64
C VAL A 31 -10.29 0.92 -0.30
N MET A 32 -10.93 1.68 0.60
CA MET A 32 -10.40 2.97 1.03
C MET A 32 -9.07 2.84 1.79
N LYS A 33 -8.94 1.83 2.64
CA LYS A 33 -7.68 1.48 3.31
C LYS A 33 -6.60 1.13 2.29
N LEU A 34 -6.92 0.32 1.29
CA LEU A 34 -5.99 -0.04 0.23
C LEU A 34 -5.52 1.17 -0.57
N ASP A 35 -6.42 2.10 -0.93
CA ASP A 35 -6.04 3.35 -1.60
C ASP A 35 -5.05 4.17 -0.77
N THR A 36 -5.30 4.27 0.54
CA THR A 36 -4.45 5.04 1.47
C THR A 36 -3.10 4.37 1.64
N TRP A 37 -3.08 3.05 1.85
CA TRP A 37 -1.87 2.24 2.03
C TRP A 37 -1.00 2.25 0.77
N LEU A 38 -1.58 2.03 -0.41
CA LEU A 38 -0.84 2.10 -1.68
C LEU A 38 -0.24 3.49 -1.95
N SER A 39 -0.87 4.53 -1.44
CA SER A 39 -0.37 5.91 -1.55
C SER A 39 0.72 6.23 -0.54
N SER A 40 0.85 5.44 0.54
CA SER A 40 1.85 5.63 1.59
C SER A 40 3.13 4.82 1.34
N ILE A 41 3.05 3.71 0.61
CA ILE A 41 4.21 2.86 0.31
C ILE A 41 5.15 3.49 -0.73
N GLY A 42 6.44 3.20 -0.58
CA GLY A 42 7.46 3.69 -1.51
C GLY A 42 7.44 2.96 -2.87
N ARG A 43 8.05 3.57 -3.89
CA ARG A 43 8.12 3.00 -5.25
C ARG A 43 8.65 1.56 -5.31
N ARG A 44 9.63 1.21 -4.47
CA ARG A 44 10.18 -0.15 -4.41
C ARG A 44 9.17 -1.16 -3.84
N GLN A 45 8.44 -0.76 -2.80
CA GLN A 45 7.38 -1.58 -2.20
C GLN A 45 6.19 -1.74 -3.15
N ALA A 46 5.86 -0.72 -3.93
CA ALA A 46 4.81 -0.81 -4.96
C ALA A 46 5.11 -1.85 -6.06
N MET A 47 6.36 -2.29 -6.20
CA MET A 47 6.75 -3.37 -7.11
C MET A 47 6.68 -4.76 -6.46
N GLN A 48 6.47 -4.83 -5.14
CA GLN A 48 6.52 -6.06 -4.35
C GLN A 48 5.44 -6.05 -3.27
N ILE A 49 4.20 -5.91 -3.70
CA ILE A 49 3.04 -5.85 -2.82
C ILE A 49 2.66 -7.26 -2.41
N ASN A 50 2.56 -7.48 -1.11
CA ASN A 50 2.03 -8.71 -0.53
C ASN A 50 0.65 -8.40 0.11
N PRO A 51 -0.43 -9.09 -0.29
CA PRO A 51 -1.75 -8.86 0.29
C PRO A 51 -1.78 -9.12 1.80
N LEU A 52 -0.93 -10.01 2.31
CA LEU A 52 -0.89 -10.38 3.72
C LEU A 52 -0.37 -9.22 4.55
N GLN A 53 0.69 -8.58 4.05
CA GLN A 53 1.24 -7.37 4.64
C GLN A 53 0.16 -6.26 4.69
N PHE A 54 -0.56 -6.03 3.59
CA PHE A 54 -1.67 -5.08 3.60
C PHE A 54 -2.75 -5.44 4.65
N ALA A 55 -3.12 -6.71 4.73
CA ALA A 55 -4.12 -7.18 5.69
C ALA A 55 -3.69 -6.94 7.14
N GLU A 56 -2.42 -7.17 7.45
CA GLU A 56 -1.83 -6.94 8.76
C GLU A 56 -1.72 -5.45 9.09
N ASP A 57 -1.09 -4.66 8.21
CA ASP A 57 -0.84 -3.23 8.38
C ASP A 57 -2.15 -2.43 8.58
N GLU A 58 -3.17 -2.76 7.80
CA GLU A 58 -4.43 -2.02 7.77
C GLU A 58 -5.54 -2.69 8.60
N HIS A 59 -5.22 -3.78 9.31
CA HIS A 59 -6.17 -4.57 10.09
C HIS A 59 -7.42 -4.96 9.27
N VAL A 60 -7.20 -5.49 8.07
CA VAL A 60 -8.24 -5.97 7.16
C VAL A 60 -8.28 -7.50 7.24
N ASN A 61 -9.47 -8.08 7.20
CA ASN A 61 -9.60 -9.53 7.18
C ASN A 61 -8.85 -10.13 5.98
N TRP A 62 -8.01 -11.15 6.22
CA TRP A 62 -7.20 -11.79 5.18
C TRP A 62 -8.00 -12.26 3.96
N GLY A 63 -9.18 -12.85 4.21
CA GLY A 63 -10.06 -13.30 3.14
C GLY A 63 -10.62 -12.15 2.31
N VAL A 64 -10.85 -10.98 2.91
CA VAL A 64 -11.27 -9.76 2.20
C VAL A 64 -10.12 -9.20 1.37
N ALA A 65 -8.93 -9.07 1.97
CA ALA A 65 -7.73 -8.62 1.26
C ALA A 65 -7.44 -9.49 0.02
N THR A 66 -7.42 -10.82 0.19
CA THR A 66 -7.20 -11.77 -0.91
C THR A 66 -8.21 -11.60 -2.04
N ARG A 67 -9.50 -11.42 -1.70
CA ARG A 67 -10.56 -11.19 -2.69
C ARG A 67 -10.38 -9.87 -3.43
N LEU A 68 -10.01 -8.79 -2.72
CA LEU A 68 -9.73 -7.50 -3.32
C LEU A 68 -8.58 -7.59 -4.32
N PHE A 69 -7.44 -8.15 -3.91
CA PHE A 69 -6.28 -8.31 -4.77
C PHE A 69 -6.59 -9.15 -6.00
N LYS A 70 -7.27 -10.29 -5.84
CA LYS A 70 -7.72 -11.12 -6.98
C LYS A 70 -8.57 -10.32 -7.97
N ARG A 71 -9.52 -9.52 -7.48
CA ARG A 71 -10.42 -8.74 -8.32
C ARG A 71 -9.70 -7.57 -9.01
N LEU A 72 -8.72 -6.97 -8.34
CA LEU A 72 -7.88 -5.91 -8.89
C LEU A 72 -6.92 -6.42 -9.95
N THR A 73 -6.36 -7.63 -9.79
CA THR A 73 -5.61 -8.31 -10.85
C THR A 73 -6.48 -8.55 -12.09
N GLN A 74 -7.72 -9.01 -11.92
CA GLN A 74 -8.66 -9.17 -13.06
C GLN A 74 -8.96 -7.85 -13.79
N LYS A 75 -8.83 -6.73 -13.10
CA LYS A 75 -8.98 -5.37 -13.66
C LYS A 75 -7.67 -4.78 -14.17
N GLN A 76 -6.59 -5.58 -14.25
CA GLN A 76 -5.25 -5.12 -14.67
C GLN A 76 -4.70 -3.98 -13.81
N PHE A 77 -5.10 -3.92 -12.54
CA PHE A 77 -4.54 -2.98 -11.57
C PHE A 77 -3.18 -3.47 -11.03
N PHE A 78 -3.03 -4.80 -10.96
CA PHE A 78 -1.80 -5.47 -10.55
C PHE A 78 -1.35 -6.46 -11.62
N ASP A 79 -0.04 -6.49 -11.86
CA ASP A 79 0.63 -7.68 -12.38
C ASP A 79 0.93 -8.65 -11.23
N VAL A 80 0.96 -9.95 -11.55
CA VAL A 80 1.26 -11.00 -10.57
C VAL A 80 2.51 -11.75 -11.01
N TYR A 81 3.41 -11.95 -10.04
CA TYR A 81 4.61 -12.73 -10.20
C TYR A 81 4.72 -13.72 -9.03
N TYR A 82 5.43 -14.80 -9.26
CA TYR A 82 5.64 -15.87 -8.31
C TYR A 82 7.11 -15.94 -7.97
N ARG A 83 7.42 -16.05 -6.69
CA ARG A 83 8.78 -16.15 -6.19
C ARG A 83 8.94 -17.45 -5.43
N TYR A 84 10.08 -18.10 -5.64
CA TYR A 84 10.45 -19.28 -4.88
C TYR A 84 11.72 -18.97 -4.09
N TRP A 85 11.64 -19.19 -2.78
CA TRP A 85 12.70 -18.91 -1.83
C TRP A 85 13.28 -20.23 -1.30
N ASN A 86 14.57 -20.24 -1.01
CA ASN A 86 15.17 -21.29 -0.21
C ASN A 86 14.70 -21.10 1.25
N GLU A 87 14.09 -22.12 1.85
CA GLU A 87 13.62 -22.08 3.24
C GLU A 87 14.77 -21.97 4.25
N ASP A 88 15.87 -22.68 4.02
CA ASP A 88 17.02 -22.74 4.93
C ASP A 88 17.83 -21.44 4.91
N THR A 89 18.06 -20.89 3.71
CA THR A 89 18.93 -19.72 3.55
C THR A 89 18.16 -18.41 3.46
N GLY A 90 16.86 -18.45 3.14
CA GLY A 90 16.05 -17.26 2.86
C GLY A 90 16.36 -16.60 1.52
N ASP A 91 17.10 -17.26 0.62
CA ASP A 91 17.50 -16.69 -0.67
C ASP A 91 16.42 -16.81 -1.74
N LEU A 92 16.25 -15.77 -2.56
CA LEU A 92 15.39 -15.83 -3.74
C LEU A 92 16.07 -16.67 -4.82
N LEU A 93 15.47 -17.80 -5.16
CA LEU A 93 16.02 -18.72 -6.15
C LEU A 93 15.53 -18.40 -7.56
N ILE A 94 14.23 -18.15 -7.71
CA ILE A 94 13.62 -17.89 -9.02
C ILE A 94 12.39 -16.97 -8.89
N THR A 95 12.16 -16.18 -9.94
CA THR A 95 10.94 -15.39 -10.14
C THR A 95 10.32 -15.78 -11.48
N GLU A 96 9.02 -16.01 -11.49
CA GLU A 96 8.27 -16.40 -12.69
C GLU A 96 6.93 -15.67 -12.80
N THR A 97 6.40 -15.63 -14.02
CA THR A 97 5.08 -15.04 -14.31
C THR A 97 3.95 -16.08 -14.25
N ASP A 98 4.30 -17.35 -14.25
CA ASP A 98 3.37 -18.48 -14.27
C ASP A 98 3.72 -19.46 -13.15
N ARG A 99 2.80 -19.60 -12.18
CA ARG A 99 2.97 -20.49 -11.03
C ARG A 99 3.13 -21.94 -11.46
N ASP A 100 2.41 -22.36 -12.50
CA ASP A 100 2.44 -23.77 -12.92
C ASP A 100 3.80 -24.13 -13.54
N LYS A 101 4.55 -23.16 -14.08
CA LYS A 101 5.92 -23.40 -14.54
C LYS A 101 6.84 -23.75 -13.37
N LEU A 102 6.75 -23.02 -12.27
CA LEU A 102 7.55 -23.31 -11.07
C LEU A 102 7.24 -24.71 -10.53
N ILE A 103 5.95 -25.06 -10.42
CA ILE A 103 5.54 -26.38 -9.93
C ILE A 103 6.04 -27.49 -10.86
N LYS A 104 6.01 -27.27 -12.18
CA LYS A 104 6.46 -28.25 -13.19
C LYS A 104 7.97 -28.39 -13.29
N MET A 105 8.76 -27.45 -12.74
CA MET A 105 10.22 -27.53 -12.80
C MET A 105 10.78 -28.70 -11.97
N ASP A 106 10.03 -29.21 -10.99
CA ASP A 106 10.39 -30.28 -10.04
C ASP A 106 11.60 -29.94 -9.15
N ARG A 107 12.65 -29.32 -9.69
CA ARG A 107 13.85 -28.87 -8.98
C ARG A 107 14.32 -27.50 -9.45
N VAL A 108 14.86 -26.70 -8.53
CA VAL A 108 15.48 -25.40 -8.80
C VAL A 108 16.94 -25.43 -8.32
N PHE A 109 17.84 -24.87 -9.12
CA PHE A 109 19.26 -24.80 -8.77
C PHE A 109 19.50 -23.65 -7.78
N ASP A 110 20.13 -23.97 -6.65
CA ASP A 110 20.63 -23.00 -5.70
C ASP A 110 22.13 -22.79 -5.91
N LYS A 111 22.50 -21.56 -6.28
CA LYS A 111 23.87 -21.16 -6.57
C LYS A 111 24.78 -21.09 -5.33
N TYR A 112 24.20 -21.04 -4.12
CA TYR A 112 24.98 -20.91 -2.87
C TYR A 112 25.38 -22.27 -2.32
N THR A 113 24.45 -23.22 -2.36
CA THR A 113 24.70 -24.62 -1.99
C THR A 113 25.28 -25.44 -3.15
N GLU A 114 25.18 -24.93 -4.38
CA GLU A 114 25.53 -25.62 -5.64
C GLU A 114 24.72 -26.90 -5.87
N GLU A 115 23.50 -26.96 -5.32
CA GLU A 115 22.62 -28.13 -5.37
C GLU A 115 21.28 -27.83 -6.07
N TYR A 116 20.62 -28.89 -6.54
CA TYR A 116 19.25 -28.82 -7.03
C TYR A 116 18.28 -29.18 -5.91
N LEU A 117 17.50 -28.21 -5.47
CA LEU A 117 16.49 -28.39 -4.42
C LEU A 117 15.16 -28.79 -5.05
N PRO A 118 14.41 -29.75 -4.46
CA PRO A 118 13.05 -30.01 -4.89
C PRO A 118 12.18 -28.75 -4.70
N VAL A 119 11.25 -28.52 -5.62
CA VAL A 119 10.30 -27.41 -5.49
C VAL A 119 9.19 -27.80 -4.53
N ASP A 120 9.07 -27.07 -3.43
CA ASP A 120 7.90 -27.12 -2.56
C ASP A 120 6.87 -26.06 -2.98
N PRO A 121 5.67 -26.44 -3.46
CA PRO A 121 4.63 -25.49 -3.85
C PRO A 121 4.17 -24.54 -2.74
N ASP A 122 4.39 -24.89 -1.47
CA ASP A 122 3.99 -24.10 -0.30
C ASP A 122 4.96 -22.93 -0.04
N LEU A 123 6.20 -23.03 -0.54
CA LEU A 123 7.19 -21.95 -0.49
C LEU A 123 7.09 -20.98 -1.68
N ILE A 124 6.11 -21.18 -2.58
CA ILE A 124 5.87 -20.27 -3.69
C ILE A 124 5.06 -19.06 -3.20
N GLU A 125 5.73 -17.92 -3.09
CA GLU A 125 5.12 -16.65 -2.75
C GLU A 125 4.44 -16.01 -3.97
N THR A 126 3.23 -15.48 -3.77
CA THR A 126 2.53 -14.66 -4.78
C THR A 126 2.75 -13.18 -4.49
N VAL A 127 3.32 -12.46 -5.45
CA VAL A 127 3.68 -11.04 -5.32
C VAL A 127 2.94 -10.23 -6.37
N PHE A 128 2.48 -9.04 -5.98
CA PHE A 128 1.72 -8.13 -6.83
C PHE A 128 2.55 -6.89 -7.14
N GLN A 129 2.49 -6.41 -8.38
CA GLN A 129 3.12 -5.17 -8.81
C GLN A 129 2.04 -4.20 -9.28
N LEU A 130 2.03 -3.00 -8.72
CA LEU A 130 1.11 -1.94 -9.12
C LEU A 130 1.40 -1.48 -10.57
N LEU A 131 0.39 -1.54 -11.43
CA LEU A 131 0.47 -1.10 -12.83
C LEU A 131 0.04 0.36 -13.03
N GLU A 132 -0.98 0.80 -12.27
CA GLU A 132 -1.49 2.16 -12.36
C GLU A 132 -0.45 3.12 -11.77
N ARG A 133 0.12 3.99 -12.61
CA ARG A 133 1.06 5.01 -12.16
C ARG A 133 0.29 5.98 -11.27
N ILE A 134 0.74 6.13 -10.02
CA ILE A 134 0.33 7.25 -9.17
C ILE A 134 0.64 8.53 -9.95
N ASP A 135 -0.38 9.32 -10.28
CA ASP A 135 -0.16 10.63 -10.89
C ASP A 135 0.54 11.51 -9.83
N PRO A 136 1.79 11.95 -10.05
CA PRO A 136 2.51 12.76 -9.06
C PRO A 136 1.80 14.08 -8.78
N SER A 137 0.91 14.55 -9.67
CA SER A 137 0.16 15.79 -9.48
C SER A 137 -0.92 15.70 -8.40
N GLU A 138 -1.36 14.49 -8.04
CA GLU A 138 -2.27 14.28 -6.91
C GLU A 138 -1.51 14.17 -5.58
N SER A 139 -0.21 13.83 -5.61
CA SER A 139 0.61 13.72 -4.41
C SER A 139 0.88 15.11 -3.81
N VAL A 140 0.37 15.34 -2.59
CA VAL A 140 0.72 16.45 -1.70
C VAL A 140 0.15 17.83 -2.11
N LYS A 141 -1.11 18.08 -1.74
CA LYS A 141 -1.45 19.33 -1.02
C LYS A 141 -1.41 19.07 0.47
N VAL A 142 -0.23 18.78 1.01
CA VAL A 142 0.01 19.00 2.44
C VAL A 142 0.02 20.51 2.61
N SER A 143 -1.07 21.07 3.13
CA SER A 143 -1.10 22.42 3.66
C SER A 143 -0.10 22.52 4.81
N ARG A 144 1.16 22.84 4.50
CA ARG A 144 2.08 23.39 5.49
C ARG A 144 1.68 24.83 5.74
N HIS A 145 0.80 25.03 6.71
CA HIS A 145 0.87 26.21 7.57
C HIS A 145 0.65 25.74 9.00
N ILE A 146 1.74 25.25 9.60
CA ILE A 146 1.94 25.42 11.02
C ILE A 146 3.13 26.36 11.08
N ASP A 147 2.84 27.66 11.24
CA ASP A 147 3.87 28.62 11.58
C ASP A 147 4.46 28.16 12.93
N ALA A 148 5.73 27.79 12.91
CA ALA A 148 6.45 27.56 14.16
C ALA A 148 6.44 28.88 14.95
N PRO A 149 6.08 28.90 16.24
CA PRO A 149 6.20 30.10 17.04
C PRO A 149 7.68 30.49 17.10
N ARG A 150 8.03 31.59 16.43
CA ARG A 150 9.33 32.23 16.59
C ARG A 150 9.30 32.91 17.95
N TYR A 151 10.05 32.37 18.91
CA TYR A 151 10.48 33.15 20.06
C TYR A 151 11.43 34.24 19.54
N SER A 152 10.91 35.45 19.36
CA SER A 152 11.72 36.65 19.17
C SER A 152 12.23 37.07 20.55
N ASN A 153 13.54 36.93 20.76
CA ASN A 153 14.24 37.65 21.83
C ASN A 153 14.32 39.12 21.41
N GLU A 154 13.28 39.89 21.70
CA GLU A 154 13.38 41.34 21.72
C GLU A 154 13.75 41.79 23.12
N THR A 155 14.93 42.39 23.18
CA THR A 155 15.52 43.10 24.30
C THR A 155 14.50 44.05 24.94
N ILE A 156 14.38 43.96 26.27
CA ILE A 156 13.64 44.92 27.09
C ILE A 156 14.33 46.28 26.95
N GLU A 157 13.71 47.20 26.21
CA GLU A 157 13.94 48.63 26.38
C GLU A 157 12.69 49.23 27.04
N SER A 158 12.82 49.44 28.35
CA SER A 158 11.95 50.25 29.18
C SER A 158 11.87 51.67 28.61
N ASN A 159 10.66 52.22 28.50
CA ASN A 159 10.36 53.66 28.62
C ASN A 159 8.84 53.76 28.89
N GLU A 160 8.47 53.92 30.16
CA GLU A 160 8.06 55.21 30.74
C GLU A 160 6.79 55.79 30.12
N ASP A 161 5.72 55.67 30.91
CA ASP A 161 4.61 56.61 31.12
C ASP A 161 4.32 57.64 30.03
N LYS A 162 3.08 57.60 29.51
CA LYS A 162 2.14 58.71 29.65
C LYS A 162 0.70 58.32 29.36
N ALA A 163 -0.14 58.67 30.32
CA ALA A 163 -1.58 58.51 30.35
C ALA A 163 -2.32 59.57 29.51
N ASP A 164 -3.55 59.17 29.16
CA ASP A 164 -4.76 59.96 28.91
C ASP A 164 -4.89 60.88 27.69
N GLY A 165 -6.04 60.71 27.04
CA GLY A 165 -6.96 61.84 26.95
C GLY A 165 -7.52 62.16 25.57
N VAL A 166 -8.73 61.67 25.34
CA VAL A 166 -9.67 61.96 24.25
C VAL A 166 -9.86 63.47 23.99
N VAL A 167 -9.99 63.80 22.69
CA VAL A 167 -10.39 65.12 22.17
C VAL A 167 -11.88 65.36 22.41
N GLY A 168 -12.18 66.52 23.01
CA GLY A 168 -13.49 67.18 23.03
C GLY A 168 -13.29 68.67 23.21
#